data_AF-A0A8T5CGU9-F1
#
_entry.id   AF-A0A8T5CGU9-F1
#
_cell.length_a   1.000
_cell.length_b   1.000
_cell.length_c   1.000
_cell.angle_alpha   90.00
_cell.angle_beta   90.00
_cell.angle_gamma   90.00
#
_symmetry.space_group_name_H-M   'P 1'
#
loop_
_entity.id
_entity.type
_entity.pdbx_description
1 polymer ?
#
loop_
_entity_poly.entity_id
_entity_poly.type
_entity_poly.pdbx_seq_one_letter_code
_entity_poly.pdbx_strand_id
1 'polypeptide(L)'
;MTEYDEDSIPSHTLESNGRVWTYEKLDPRTHQWTRPLDQEEFDWDVSNVDLVGTDVPVRVVSLELHDEWTVQGLETAGPDYHRPGFTETISSDYVSYTANLEEAIEMVEDFVERLS
;
A
#
# COMPACT_ATOMS: atom_id res chain seq x y z
N MET A 1 -11.48 22.77 -1.41
CA MET A 1 -10.59 21.64 -1.07
C MET A 1 -11.15 21.07 0.22
N THR A 2 -11.36 19.76 0.29
CA THR A 2 -11.78 19.14 1.55
C THR A 2 -10.58 19.18 2.48
N GLU A 3 -10.61 20.09 3.45
CA GLU A 3 -9.63 20.13 4.53
C GLU A 3 -9.95 18.98 5.47
N TYR A 4 -8.99 18.09 5.69
CA TYR A 4 -9.07 17.00 6.66
C TYR A 4 -8.00 17.19 7.72
N ASP A 5 -8.20 16.58 8.88
CA ASP A 5 -7.23 16.62 9.96
C ASP A 5 -6.08 15.66 9.66
N GLU A 6 -5.01 16.20 9.06
CA GLU A 6 -3.85 15.41 8.66
C GLU A 6 -3.11 14.77 9.84
N ASP A 7 -3.21 15.38 11.03
CA ASP A 7 -2.60 14.86 12.27
C ASP A 7 -3.24 13.54 12.71
N SER A 8 -4.46 13.27 12.26
CA SER A 8 -5.16 11.99 12.50
C SER A 8 -4.58 10.83 11.68
N ILE A 9 -3.88 11.09 10.57
CA ILE A 9 -3.30 10.03 9.74
C ILE A 9 -2.01 9.51 10.40
N PRO A 10 -1.82 8.19 10.52
CA PRO A 10 -0.61 7.64 11.11
C PRO A 10 0.61 7.89 10.21
N SER A 11 1.21 9.07 10.35
CA SER A 11 2.36 9.53 9.57
C SER A 11 3.70 8.96 10.04
N HIS A 12 3.67 7.79 10.68
CA HIS A 12 4.82 7.11 11.25
C HIS A 12 4.93 5.70 10.68
N THR A 13 6.11 5.11 10.84
CA THR A 13 6.35 3.71 10.50
C THR A 13 5.41 2.81 11.30
N LEU A 14 4.60 2.01 10.60
CA LEU A 14 3.73 1.02 11.22
C LEU A 14 4.50 -0.29 11.39
N GLU A 15 4.22 -1.03 12.46
CA GLU A 15 4.74 -2.37 12.68
C GLU A 15 3.58 -3.33 12.94
N SER A 16 3.48 -4.39 12.15
CA SER A 16 2.49 -5.44 12.36
C SER A 16 3.08 -6.81 12.01
N ASN A 17 2.76 -7.83 12.81
CA ASN A 17 3.30 -9.20 12.69
C ASN A 17 4.83 -9.29 12.51
N GLY A 18 5.58 -8.34 13.09
CA GLY A 18 7.05 -8.27 12.99
C GLY A 18 7.55 -7.66 11.68
N ARG A 19 6.67 -7.13 10.84
CA ARG A 19 7.00 -6.43 9.60
C ARG A 19 6.86 -4.94 9.76
N VAL A 20 7.81 -4.23 9.18
CA VAL A 20 7.94 -2.78 9.29
C VAL A 20 7.48 -2.14 7.98
N TRP A 21 6.52 -1.24 8.08
CA TRP A 21 5.94 -0.49 6.98
C TRP A 21 6.38 0.96 7.05
N THR A 22 7.09 1.41 6.02
CA THR A 22 7.60 2.78 5.95
C THR A 22 6.54 3.71 5.39
N TYR A 23 6.22 4.76 6.15
CA TYR A 23 5.30 5.80 5.71
C TYR A 23 5.97 6.78 4.75
N GLU A 24 5.28 7.10 3.67
CA GLU A 24 5.62 8.18 2.73
C GLU A 24 4.35 8.95 2.35
N LYS A 25 4.46 10.28 2.27
CA LYS A 25 3.40 11.14 1.74
C LYS A 25 3.78 11.57 0.33
N LEU A 26 3.02 11.12 -0.67
CA LEU A 26 3.32 11.39 -2.08
C LEU A 26 2.84 12.77 -2.52
N ASP A 27 1.65 13.16 -2.08
CA ASP A 27 1.04 14.44 -2.39
C ASP A 27 0.07 14.87 -1.26
N PRO A 28 -0.56 16.06 -1.32
CA PRO A 28 -1.43 16.56 -0.26
C PRO A 28 -2.67 15.70 0.05
N ARG A 29 -2.93 14.63 -0.70
CA ARG A 29 -4.10 13.75 -0.54
C ARG A 29 -3.75 12.27 -0.57
N THR A 30 -2.47 11.93 -0.74
CA THR A 30 -2.01 10.55 -0.96
C THR A 30 -0.95 10.19 0.06
N HIS A 31 -1.27 9.17 0.84
CA HIS A 31 -0.46 8.64 1.92
C HIS A 31 -0.19 7.17 1.64
N GLN A 32 1.05 6.72 1.80
CA GLN A 32 1.44 5.35 1.52
C GLN A 32 2.25 4.75 2.65
N TRP A 33 2.03 3.46 2.87
CA TRP A 33 2.85 2.62 3.72
C TRP A 33 3.42 1.51 2.85
N THR A 34 4.74 1.41 2.78
CA THR A 34 5.42 0.45 1.92
C THR A 34 6.29 -0.49 2.74
N ARG A 35 6.27 -1.79 2.41
CA ARG A 35 7.22 -2.77 2.93
C ARG A 35 7.81 -3.64 1.83
N PRO A 36 9.08 -4.08 1.95
CA PRO A 36 9.61 -5.11 1.07
C PRO A 36 8.87 -6.44 1.29
N LEU A 37 8.77 -7.24 0.23
CA LEU A 37 8.37 -8.64 0.30
C LEU A 37 9.55 -9.52 0.68
N ASP A 38 9.28 -10.53 1.49
CA ASP A 38 10.24 -11.60 1.75
C ASP A 38 10.26 -12.59 0.58
N GLN A 39 11.39 -13.27 0.36
CA GLN A 39 11.56 -14.25 -0.73
C GLN A 39 10.54 -15.39 -0.69
N GLU A 40 9.96 -15.67 0.46
CA GLU A 40 8.96 -16.74 0.66
C GLU A 40 7.55 -16.31 0.23
N GLU A 41 7.33 -15.01 -0.03
CA GLU A 41 6.01 -14.45 -0.37
C GLU A 41 5.74 -14.40 -1.87
N PHE A 42 6.75 -14.64 -2.70
CA PHE A 42 6.63 -14.62 -4.14
C PHE A 42 7.40 -15.78 -4.77
N ASP A 43 6.83 -16.38 -5.82
CA ASP A 43 7.37 -17.60 -6.46
C ASP A 43 8.16 -17.31 -7.76
N TRP A 44 8.51 -16.04 -8.00
CA TRP A 44 9.18 -15.62 -9.23
C TRP A 44 10.59 -15.06 -8.97
N ASP A 45 11.49 -15.21 -9.95
CA ASP A 45 12.85 -14.68 -9.84
C ASP A 45 12.86 -13.18 -10.14
N VAL A 46 13.34 -12.37 -9.19
CA VAL A 46 13.39 -10.90 -9.32
C VAL A 46 14.20 -10.47 -10.54
N SER A 47 15.20 -11.25 -10.95
CA SER A 47 16.05 -10.95 -12.11
C SER A 47 15.30 -11.05 -13.44
N ASN A 48 14.11 -11.66 -13.46
CA ASN A 48 13.28 -11.77 -14.67
C ASN A 48 12.40 -10.56 -14.93
N VAL A 49 12.38 -9.59 -13.99
CA VAL A 49 11.47 -8.45 -14.03
C VAL A 49 12.26 -7.17 -13.77
N ASP A 50 12.10 -6.16 -14.64
CA ASP A 50 12.59 -4.82 -14.38
C ASP A 50 11.64 -4.10 -13.41
N LEU A 51 12.05 -4.00 -12.14
CA LEU A 51 11.27 -3.33 -11.11
C LEU A 51 11.14 -1.83 -11.38
N VAL A 52 9.93 -1.29 -11.19
CA VAL A 52 9.61 0.11 -11.47
C VAL A 52 9.25 0.82 -10.18
N GLY A 53 10.00 1.88 -9.86
CA GLY A 53 9.77 2.70 -8.66
C GLY A 53 10.26 2.07 -7.36
N THR A 54 10.89 0.90 -7.42
CA THR A 54 11.46 0.19 -6.26
C THR A 54 12.67 -0.65 -6.68
N ASP A 55 13.59 -0.90 -5.74
CA ASP A 55 14.77 -1.76 -5.94
C ASP A 55 14.49 -3.24 -5.58
N VAL A 56 13.39 -3.52 -4.88
CA VAL A 56 12.97 -4.86 -4.45
C VAL A 56 11.45 -5.01 -4.61
N PRO A 57 10.90 -6.24 -4.71
CA PRO A 57 9.46 -6.43 -4.68
C PRO A 57 8.90 -5.89 -3.35
N VAL A 58 7.81 -5.13 -3.43
CA VAL A 58 7.17 -4.46 -2.29
C VAL A 58 5.67 -4.71 -2.25
N ARG A 59 5.10 -4.57 -1.05
CA ARG A 59 3.68 -4.26 -0.84
C ARG A 59 3.50 -2.81 -0.44
N VAL A 60 2.39 -2.24 -0.87
CA VAL A 60 2.01 -0.86 -0.58
C VAL A 60 0.56 -0.84 -0.08
N VAL A 61 0.30 -0.15 1.01
CA VAL A 61 -1.05 0.28 1.40
C VAL A 61 -1.14 1.77 1.08
N SER A 62 -2.08 2.15 0.21
CA SER A 62 -2.30 3.53 -0.23
C SER A 62 -3.62 4.04 0.36
N LEU A 63 -3.61 5.24 0.93
CA LEU A 63 -4.77 6.01 1.37
C LEU A 63 -4.83 7.29 0.56
N GLU A 64 -5.90 7.46 -0.21
CA GLU A 64 -6.06 8.54 -1.18
C GLU A 64 -7.40 9.26 -1.00
N LEU A 65 -7.39 10.60 -0.97
CA LEU A 65 -8.59 11.43 -0.95
C LEU A 65 -8.96 11.95 -2.34
N HIS A 66 -10.04 11.42 -2.91
CA HIS A 66 -10.69 11.96 -4.10
C HIS A 66 -12.01 12.64 -3.74
N ASP A 67 -13.15 12.08 -4.17
CA ASP A 67 -14.49 12.45 -3.70
C ASP A 67 -14.79 11.83 -2.32
N GLU A 68 -14.27 10.63 -2.07
CA GLU A 68 -14.25 9.90 -0.80
C GLU A 68 -12.84 9.32 -0.58
N TRP A 69 -12.57 8.81 0.64
CA TRP A 69 -11.32 8.11 0.93
C TRP A 69 -11.32 6.76 0.25
N THR A 70 -10.19 6.46 -0.39
CA THR A 70 -9.92 5.16 -1.01
C THR A 70 -8.71 4.54 -0.34
N VAL A 71 -8.84 3.27 0.09
CA VAL A 71 -7.77 2.49 0.68
C VAL A 71 -7.46 1.30 -0.23
N GLN A 72 -6.21 1.14 -0.64
CA GLN A 72 -5.79 0.09 -1.59
C GLN A 72 -4.56 -0.66 -1.12
N GLY A 73 -4.59 -1.99 -1.18
CA GLY A 73 -3.42 -2.86 -1.06
C GLY A 73 -2.88 -3.22 -2.45
N LEU A 74 -1.61 -2.90 -2.66
CA LEU A 74 -0.88 -3.12 -3.90
C LEU A 74 0.33 -4.00 -3.64
N GLU A 75 0.79 -4.72 -4.66
CA GLU A 75 1.99 -5.54 -4.63
C GLU A 75 2.74 -5.42 -5.95
N THR A 76 4.06 -5.58 -5.91
CA THR A 76 4.88 -5.66 -7.12
C THR A 76 4.50 -6.88 -7.95
N ALA A 77 4.05 -6.63 -9.16
CA ALA A 77 3.59 -7.63 -10.10
C ALA A 77 4.75 -8.45 -10.67
N GLY A 78 4.61 -9.78 -10.62
CA GLY A 78 5.58 -10.72 -11.18
C GLY A 78 5.54 -10.79 -12.72
N PRO A 79 6.35 -11.67 -13.34
CA PRO A 79 6.51 -11.76 -14.80
C PRO A 79 5.23 -12.15 -15.56
N ASP A 80 4.30 -12.85 -14.92
CA ASP A 80 3.05 -13.32 -15.54
C ASP A 80 1.90 -12.29 -15.51
N TYR A 81 2.10 -11.14 -14.87
CA TYR A 81 1.10 -10.07 -14.81
C TYR A 81 1.09 -9.22 -16.08
N HIS A 82 0.05 -8.41 -16.27
CA HIS A 82 -0.06 -7.56 -17.46
C HIS A 82 0.97 -6.44 -17.49
N ARG A 83 1.48 -6.01 -16.32
CA ARG A 83 2.60 -5.06 -16.20
C ARG A 83 3.62 -5.54 -15.16
N PRO A 84 4.51 -6.48 -15.54
CA PRO A 84 5.57 -6.94 -14.65
C PRO A 84 6.42 -5.77 -14.12
N GLY A 85 6.75 -5.82 -12.84
CA GLY A 85 7.64 -4.86 -12.18
C GLY A 85 6.95 -3.59 -11.68
N PHE A 86 5.69 -3.36 -12.05
CA PHE A 86 4.86 -2.29 -11.50
C PHE A 86 4.15 -2.77 -10.23
N THR A 87 3.82 -1.84 -9.34
CA THR A 87 2.88 -2.12 -8.24
C THR A 87 1.45 -2.13 -8.77
N GLU A 88 0.72 -3.19 -8.47
CA GLU A 88 -0.66 -3.39 -8.93
C GLU A 88 -1.54 -3.87 -7.78
N THR A 89 -2.85 -3.61 -7.89
CA THR A 89 -3.80 -4.00 -6.84
C THR A 89 -3.79 -5.51 -6.66
N ILE A 90 -3.60 -5.97 -5.41
CA ILE A 90 -3.48 -7.40 -5.08
C ILE A 90 -4.75 -8.15 -5.49
N SER A 91 -5.90 -7.65 -5.05
CA SER A 91 -7.22 -8.12 -5.45
C SER A 91 -8.27 -7.06 -5.10
N SER A 92 -9.50 -7.25 -5.56
CA SER A 92 -10.64 -6.41 -5.19
C SER A 92 -10.92 -6.42 -3.67
N ASP A 93 -10.47 -7.44 -2.94
CA ASP A 93 -10.61 -7.55 -1.47
C ASP A 93 -9.67 -6.61 -0.69
N TYR A 94 -8.69 -6.04 -1.40
CA TYR A 94 -7.77 -5.01 -0.90
C TYR A 94 -8.08 -3.66 -1.52
N VAL A 95 -9.35 -3.38 -1.76
CA VAL A 95 -9.82 -2.05 -2.17
C VAL A 95 -11.05 -1.71 -1.35
N SER A 96 -11.04 -0.58 -0.67
CA SER A 96 -12.16 -0.10 0.13
C SER A 96 -12.33 1.40 0.00
N TYR A 97 -13.57 1.85 0.20
CA TYR A 97 -13.97 3.24 0.03
C TYR A 97 -14.82 3.67 1.22
N THR A 98 -14.62 4.90 1.69
CA THR A 98 -15.42 5.47 2.76
C THR A 98 -15.39 7.00 2.74
N ALA A 99 -16.48 7.64 3.17
CA ALA A 99 -16.52 9.09 3.33
C ALA A 99 -15.88 9.57 4.66
N ASN A 100 -15.54 8.66 5.58
CA ASN A 100 -15.04 8.98 6.91
C ASN A 100 -13.53 8.69 7.01
N LEU A 101 -12.76 9.67 7.48
CA LEU A 101 -11.32 9.52 7.68
C LEU A 101 -10.98 8.47 8.76
N GLU A 102 -11.71 8.43 9.87
CA GLU A 102 -11.46 7.46 10.95
C GLU A 102 -11.65 6.03 10.43
N GLU A 103 -12.75 5.76 9.72
CA GLU A 103 -12.99 4.46 9.09
C GLU A 103 -11.91 4.12 8.04
N ALA A 104 -11.41 5.11 7.31
CA ALA A 104 -10.34 4.90 6.33
C ALA A 104 -9.02 4.52 7.00
N ILE A 105 -8.71 5.13 8.15
CA ILE A 105 -7.52 4.78 8.94
C ILE A 105 -7.65 3.37 9.51
N GLU A 106 -8.81 2.99 10.05
CA GLU A 106 -9.05 1.62 10.51
C GLU A 106 -8.86 0.60 9.39
N MET A 107 -9.27 0.92 8.16
CA MET A 107 -9.03 0.07 6.98
C MET A 107 -7.54 -0.01 6.59
N VAL A 108 -6.78 1.08 6.73
CA VAL A 108 -5.32 1.06 6.53
C VAL A 108 -4.68 0.09 7.52
N GLU A 109 -5.06 0.16 8.79
CA GLU A 109 -4.55 -0.74 9.83
C GLU A 109 -4.93 -2.21 9.57
N ASP A 110 -6.18 -2.49 9.16
CA ASP A 110 -6.62 -3.83 8.73
C ASP A 110 -5.77 -4.37 7.57
N PHE A 111 -5.53 -3.55 6.54
CA PHE A 111 -4.76 -3.97 5.38
C PHE A 111 -3.31 -4.21 5.75
N VAL A 112 -2.71 -3.33 6.57
CA VAL A 112 -1.35 -3.51 7.09
C VAL A 112 -1.26 -4.81 7.89
N GLU A 113 -2.22 -5.13 8.76
CA GLU A 113 -2.23 -6.36 9.54
C GLU A 113 -2.32 -7.61 8.65
N ARG A 114 -3.29 -7.64 7.73
CA ARG A 114 -3.53 -8.78 6.82
C ARG A 114 -2.40 -9.00 5.83
N LEU A 115 -1.71 -7.93 5.45
CA LEU A 115 -0.58 -7.97 4.52
C LEU A 115 0.75 -8.11 5.23
N SER A 116 0.80 -8.21 6.57
CA SER A 116 2.04 -8.49 7.31
C SER A 116 2.26 -9.98 7.57
#